data_AF-A0A7S0FR71-F1
#
_entry.id   AF-A0A7S0FR71-F1
#
_cell.length_a   1.000
_cell.length_b   1.000
_cell.length_c   1.000
_cell.angle_alpha   90.00
_cell.angle_beta   90.00
_cell.angle_gamma   90.00
#
_symmetry.space_group_name_H-M   'P 1'
#
loop_
_entity.id
_entity.type
_entity.pdbx_description
1 polymer ?
#
loop_
_entity_poly.entity_id
_entity_poly.type
_entity_poly.pdbx_seq_one_letter_code
_entity_poly.pdbx_strand_id
1 'polypeptide(L)'
;VELQIHPFLPATMRLTLPIVLLALVLTHSRQPLAFAVADETAAAAEETGEAVEAAEKCEGNEETCANPGVAIEPEDPACPSRPHIIRCAAAHLDVNKNNKLDREELQDAIDSLPWLARGVLKIIGSVDKIMSKCDADGDDAISIDHDMDATKETCLATCFKRKSFKRAFFPDCEL
;
A
#
# COMPACT_ATOMS: atom_id res chain seq x y z
N VAL A 1 41.00 -21.15 28.89
CA VAL A 1 40.21 -20.19 28.09
C VAL A 1 39.41 -19.38 29.07
N GLU A 2 39.90 -18.18 29.37
CA GLU A 2 39.47 -17.34 30.48
C GLU A 2 38.27 -16.50 30.01
N LEU A 3 37.14 -16.64 30.70
CA LEU A 3 35.87 -15.98 30.38
C LEU A 3 35.85 -14.59 31.04
N GLN A 4 36.06 -13.53 30.26
CA GLN A 4 35.91 -12.16 30.72
C GLN A 4 34.44 -11.71 30.62
N ILE A 5 33.79 -11.56 31.76
CA ILE A 5 32.46 -10.97 31.93
C ILE A 5 32.67 -9.49 32.27
N HIS A 6 32.21 -8.59 31.40
CA HIS A 6 32.12 -7.16 31.68
C HIS A 6 30.69 -6.79 32.09
N PRO A 7 30.45 -6.28 33.31
CA PRO A 7 29.30 -5.43 33.63
C PRO A 7 29.70 -3.94 33.57
N PHE A 8 28.71 -3.03 33.59
CA PHE A 8 28.77 -1.54 33.58
C PHE A 8 28.40 -0.94 32.20
N LEU A 9 27.38 -0.09 32.00
CA LEU A 9 26.51 0.76 32.83
C LEU A 9 25.23 1.13 32.04
N PRO A 10 24.06 1.35 32.67
CA PRO A 10 22.93 2.02 32.02
C PRO A 10 23.10 3.55 32.06
N ALA A 11 23.22 4.18 30.88
CA ALA A 11 23.18 5.63 30.74
C ALA A 11 21.72 6.12 30.76
N THR A 12 21.27 6.61 31.90
CA THR A 12 20.03 7.37 32.03
C THR A 12 20.21 8.77 31.40
N MET A 13 19.86 8.94 30.13
CA MET A 13 19.69 10.26 29.54
C MET A 13 18.33 10.84 29.95
N ARG A 14 18.34 11.72 30.95
CA ARG A 14 17.22 12.64 31.23
C ARG A 14 17.29 13.79 30.23
N LEU A 15 16.52 13.69 29.15
CA LEU A 15 16.33 14.80 28.21
C LEU A 15 15.18 15.69 28.71
N THR A 16 15.53 16.67 29.53
CA THR A 16 14.64 17.79 29.87
C THR A 16 14.55 18.72 28.67
N LEU A 17 13.50 18.58 27.87
CA LEU A 17 13.17 19.52 26.79
C LEU A 17 12.31 20.67 27.35
N PRO A 18 12.72 21.94 27.21
CA PRO A 18 11.88 23.06 27.62
C PRO A 18 10.70 23.23 26.65
N ILE A 19 9.50 23.26 27.24
CA ILE A 19 8.22 23.60 26.62
C ILE A 19 8.30 25.04 26.11
N VAL A 20 8.56 25.22 24.81
CA VAL A 20 8.34 26.49 24.13
C VAL A 20 6.87 26.56 23.74
N LEU A 21 6.12 27.24 24.60
CA LEU A 21 4.79 27.78 24.35
C LEU A 21 4.87 28.73 23.13
N LEU A 22 4.46 28.24 21.96
CA LEU A 22 4.12 29.10 20.83
C LEU A 22 2.60 29.15 20.71
N ALA A 23 2.01 30.15 21.36
CA ALA A 23 0.64 30.55 21.14
C ALA A 23 0.55 31.21 19.76
N LEU A 24 -0.01 30.50 18.77
CA LEU A 24 -0.51 31.13 17.57
C LEU A 24 -2.04 31.21 17.65
N VAL A 25 -2.49 32.46 17.55
CA VAL A 25 -3.85 32.97 17.71
C VAL A 25 -4.80 32.38 16.66
N LEU A 26 -5.97 31.95 17.14
CA LEU A 26 -7.17 31.66 16.34
C LEU A 26 -7.64 32.92 15.60
N THR A 27 -7.79 32.83 14.27
CA THR A 27 -8.85 33.57 13.56
C THR A 27 -9.44 32.74 12.42
N HIS A 28 -10.66 32.23 12.65
CA HIS A 28 -11.82 32.21 11.75
C HIS A 28 -11.69 31.71 10.30
N SER A 29 -12.21 30.50 10.06
CA SER A 29 -13.25 30.31 9.03
C SER A 29 -14.14 29.12 9.39
N ARG A 30 -15.34 29.43 9.91
CA ARG A 30 -16.47 28.49 10.02
C ARG A 30 -17.10 28.41 8.63
N GLN A 31 -17.05 27.26 7.99
CA GLN A 31 -18.06 26.88 7.00
C GLN A 31 -18.88 25.72 7.57
N PRO A 32 -20.22 25.84 7.67
CA PRO A 32 -21.08 24.72 7.98
C PRO A 32 -21.32 23.92 6.70
N LEU A 33 -20.81 22.69 6.63
CA LEU A 33 -21.39 21.69 5.75
C LEU A 33 -22.21 20.75 6.61
N ALA A 34 -23.53 20.98 6.54
CA ALA A 34 -24.54 20.07 7.01
C ALA A 34 -24.38 18.74 6.28
N PHE A 35 -23.91 17.71 6.97
CA PHE A 35 -24.22 16.34 6.59
C PHE A 35 -25.47 15.95 7.35
N ALA A 36 -26.58 15.88 6.62
CA ALA A 36 -27.84 15.37 7.09
C ALA A 36 -27.67 13.89 7.47
N VAL A 37 -27.94 13.60 8.74
CA VAL A 37 -28.33 12.27 9.20
C VAL A 37 -29.73 11.99 8.65
N ALA A 38 -29.86 10.96 7.82
CA ALA A 38 -31.11 10.27 7.60
C ALA A 38 -30.93 8.84 8.14
N ASP A 39 -31.46 8.66 9.35
CA ASP A 39 -31.79 7.38 9.95
C ASP A 39 -33.26 7.12 9.58
N GLU A 40 -33.54 6.12 8.75
CA GLU A 40 -34.83 5.42 8.76
C GLU A 40 -34.69 4.02 8.10
N THR A 41 -34.59 3.03 8.98
CA THR A 41 -35.16 1.69 8.97
C THR A 41 -35.62 0.97 7.67
N ALA A 42 -35.16 -0.28 7.61
CA ALA A 42 -35.84 -1.49 7.13
C ALA A 42 -35.88 -1.80 5.62
N ALA A 43 -35.09 -2.78 5.20
CA ALA A 43 -35.59 -4.08 4.71
C ALA A 43 -34.39 -5.02 4.43
N ALA A 44 -34.54 -6.27 4.83
CA ALA A 44 -33.69 -7.36 4.42
C ALA A 44 -33.77 -7.56 2.89
N ALA A 45 -32.63 -7.68 2.23
CA ALA A 45 -32.49 -8.37 0.95
C ALA A 45 -31.03 -8.81 0.79
N GLU A 46 -30.85 -10.10 0.58
CA GLU A 46 -29.68 -10.63 -0.11
C GLU A 46 -29.48 -9.90 -1.44
N GLU A 47 -28.23 -9.67 -1.83
CA GLU A 47 -27.90 -9.44 -3.23
C GLU A 47 -26.68 -10.27 -3.63
N THR A 48 -27.02 -11.27 -4.43
CA THR A 48 -26.20 -12.03 -5.38
C THR A 48 -25.38 -11.11 -6.30
N GLY A 49 -24.33 -11.67 -6.89
CA GLY A 49 -23.50 -10.97 -7.86
C GLY A 49 -24.20 -10.59 -9.17
N GLU A 50 -23.40 -9.87 -9.96
CA GLU A 50 -23.50 -9.59 -11.41
C GLU A 50 -24.10 -8.25 -11.86
N ALA A 51 -23.28 -7.54 -12.66
CA ALA A 51 -23.61 -6.55 -13.69
C ALA A 51 -24.58 -5.39 -13.37
N VAL A 52 -24.08 -4.16 -13.51
CA VAL A 52 -24.88 -3.09 -14.10
C VAL A 52 -24.07 -2.36 -15.16
N GLU A 53 -24.46 -2.61 -16.41
CA GLU A 53 -24.25 -1.73 -17.54
C GLU A 53 -24.97 -0.39 -17.29
N ALA A 54 -24.26 0.71 -17.53
CA ALA A 54 -24.87 1.87 -18.17
C ALA A 54 -24.30 1.91 -19.59
N ALA A 55 -25.07 1.31 -20.49
CA ALA A 55 -24.83 1.29 -21.92
C ALA A 55 -24.93 2.71 -22.49
N GLU A 56 -23.78 3.31 -22.80
CA GLU A 56 -23.67 4.29 -23.87
C GLU A 56 -23.35 3.53 -25.17
N LYS A 57 -24.39 3.48 -26.01
CA LYS A 57 -24.48 2.94 -27.38
C LYS A 57 -23.14 2.80 -28.13
N CYS A 58 -22.71 1.56 -28.31
CA CYS A 58 -21.78 1.15 -29.38
C CYS A 58 -22.40 -0.02 -30.14
N GLU A 59 -23.47 0.26 -30.90
CA GLU A 59 -23.92 -0.62 -31.99
C GLU A 59 -23.21 -0.17 -33.28
N GLY A 60 -22.42 -1.06 -33.88
CA GLY A 60 -22.05 -0.96 -35.29
C GLY A 60 -20.55 -1.03 -35.57
N ASN A 61 -20.17 -2.19 -36.10
CA ASN A 61 -18.94 -2.53 -36.82
C ASN A 61 -17.84 -3.22 -36.01
N GLU A 62 -17.35 -4.30 -36.63
CA GLU A 62 -16.56 -5.40 -36.11
C GLU A 62 -15.08 -5.02 -36.00
N GLU A 63 -14.77 -3.93 -35.30
CA GLU A 63 -13.42 -3.43 -35.16
C GLU A 63 -13.07 -3.19 -33.70
N THR A 64 -12.51 -4.25 -33.09
CA THR A 64 -11.52 -4.22 -32.02
C THR A 64 -11.72 -3.13 -30.96
N CYS A 65 -12.36 -3.46 -29.84
CA CYS A 65 -12.09 -2.78 -28.56
C CYS A 65 -10.66 -3.12 -28.12
N ALA A 66 -9.69 -2.57 -28.84
CA ALA A 66 -8.30 -2.58 -28.45
C ALA A 66 -8.21 -1.78 -27.14
N ASN A 67 -7.97 -2.51 -26.05
CA ASN A 67 -7.37 -1.92 -24.86
C ASN A 67 -6.19 -1.07 -25.36
N PRO A 68 -6.22 0.27 -25.22
CA PRO A 68 -5.20 1.13 -25.80
C PRO A 68 -3.86 0.64 -25.30
N GLY A 69 -3.01 0.29 -26.26
CA GLY A 69 -1.86 -0.58 -26.11
C GLY A 69 -1.25 -0.61 -24.72
N VAL A 70 -1.02 -1.83 -24.24
CA VAL A 70 0.21 -2.12 -23.50
C VAL A 70 1.35 -1.72 -24.45
N ALA A 71 1.62 -0.42 -24.52
CA ALA A 71 2.86 0.10 -25.02
C ALA A 71 3.88 -0.61 -24.14
N ILE A 72 4.68 -1.46 -24.79
CA ILE A 72 5.93 -1.93 -24.24
C ILE A 72 6.72 -0.63 -24.03
N GLU A 73 6.55 0.00 -22.86
CA GLU A 73 7.31 1.19 -22.52
C GLU A 73 8.77 0.79 -22.65
N PRO A 74 9.60 1.59 -23.32
CA PRO A 74 11.03 1.35 -23.34
C PRO A 74 11.46 1.17 -21.88
N GLU A 75 12.02 0.01 -21.56
CA GLU A 75 12.47 -0.33 -20.20
C GLU A 75 13.44 0.77 -19.75
N ASP A 76 12.91 1.76 -19.04
CA ASP A 76 13.70 2.83 -18.47
C ASP A 76 14.74 2.15 -17.57
N PRO A 77 16.05 2.32 -17.80
CA PRO A 77 17.07 1.70 -16.96
C PRO A 77 16.94 2.11 -15.48
N ALA A 78 16.19 3.17 -15.17
CA ALA A 78 15.83 3.56 -13.82
C ALA A 78 14.60 2.83 -13.24
N CYS A 79 13.95 1.95 -14.01
CA CYS A 79 12.81 1.17 -13.57
C CYS A 79 13.26 -0.11 -12.86
N PRO A 80 12.95 -0.29 -11.57
CA PRO A 80 13.31 -1.53 -10.89
C PRO A 80 12.50 -2.69 -11.47
N SER A 81 13.18 -3.81 -11.70
CA SER A 81 12.54 -5.03 -12.19
C SER A 81 11.57 -5.57 -11.15
N ARG A 82 10.47 -6.16 -11.62
CA ARG A 82 9.46 -6.79 -10.76
C ARG A 82 10.04 -7.83 -9.79
N PRO A 83 10.85 -8.82 -10.24
CA PRO A 83 11.43 -9.79 -9.31
C PRO A 83 12.38 -9.15 -8.28
N HIS A 84 13.04 -8.03 -8.61
CA HIS A 84 13.86 -7.31 -7.65
C HIS A 84 12.99 -6.68 -6.54
N ILE A 85 11.89 -6.01 -6.91
CA ILE A 85 10.95 -5.43 -5.95
C ILE A 85 10.33 -6.48 -5.04
N ILE A 86 9.96 -7.63 -5.61
CA ILE A 86 9.38 -8.76 -4.86
C ILE A 86 10.37 -9.30 -3.83
N ARG A 87 11.65 -9.50 -4.21
CA ARG A 87 12.69 -9.92 -3.27
C ARG A 87 12.97 -8.90 -2.17
N CYS A 88 12.99 -7.61 -2.51
CA CYS A 88 13.12 -6.55 -1.51
C CYS A 88 11.92 -6.54 -0.54
N ALA A 89 10.71 -6.71 -1.06
CA ALA A 89 9.50 -6.79 -0.23
C ALA A 89 9.60 -7.97 0.74
N ALA A 90 9.95 -9.17 0.26
CA ALA A 90 10.18 -10.33 1.11
C ALA A 90 11.28 -10.11 2.16
N ALA A 91 12.36 -9.40 1.81
CA ALA A 91 13.45 -9.16 2.76
C ALA A 91 13.10 -8.14 3.86
N HIS A 92 12.23 -7.17 3.57
CA HIS A 92 11.95 -6.03 4.46
C HIS A 92 10.58 -6.08 5.13
N LEU A 93 9.59 -6.71 4.51
CA LEU A 93 8.20 -6.68 4.94
C LEU A 93 7.73 -8.03 5.52
N ASP A 94 8.29 -9.17 5.07
CA ASP A 94 8.01 -10.49 5.65
C ASP A 94 8.87 -10.69 6.92
N VAL A 95 8.31 -10.27 8.06
CA VAL A 95 9.01 -10.25 9.36
C VAL A 95 9.12 -11.66 9.92
N ASN A 96 8.09 -12.47 9.72
CA ASN A 96 8.01 -13.84 10.22
C ASN A 96 8.76 -14.86 9.33
N LYS A 97 9.19 -14.45 8.13
CA LYS A 97 9.93 -15.22 7.12
C LYS A 97 9.17 -16.45 6.62
N ASN A 98 7.85 -16.34 6.47
CA ASN A 98 7.00 -17.41 5.96
C ASN A 98 6.94 -17.46 4.42
N ASN A 99 7.67 -16.58 3.71
CA ASN A 99 7.62 -16.38 2.25
C ASN A 99 6.23 -15.93 1.76
N LYS A 100 5.46 -15.31 2.63
CA LYS A 100 4.19 -14.65 2.34
C LYS A 100 4.23 -13.26 2.98
N LEU A 101 3.32 -12.41 2.54
CA LEU A 101 3.14 -11.10 3.12
C LEU A 101 1.77 -11.03 3.76
N ASP A 102 1.74 -11.23 5.08
CA ASP A 102 0.46 -11.25 5.81
C ASP A 102 -0.14 -9.83 5.86
N ARG A 103 -1.47 -9.77 5.94
CA ARG A 103 -2.21 -8.50 6.07
C ARG A 103 -1.69 -7.62 7.19
N GLU A 104 -1.39 -8.22 8.35
CA GLU A 104 -0.89 -7.53 9.53
C GLU A 104 0.51 -6.97 9.28
N GLU A 105 1.41 -7.73 8.65
CA GLU A 105 2.77 -7.27 8.34
C GLU A 105 2.77 -6.10 7.36
N LEU A 106 1.90 -6.17 6.33
CA LEU A 106 1.72 -5.09 5.37
C LEU A 106 1.09 -3.84 6.02
N GLN A 107 0.13 -4.03 6.92
CA GLN A 107 -0.49 -2.94 7.68
C GLN A 107 0.52 -2.27 8.62
N ASP A 108 1.28 -3.06 9.37
CA ASP A 108 2.35 -2.58 10.26
C ASP A 108 3.42 -1.83 9.47
N ALA A 109 3.78 -2.30 8.27
CA ALA A 109 4.70 -1.60 7.38
C ALA A 109 4.14 -0.25 6.94
N ILE A 110 2.87 -0.17 6.52
CA ILE A 110 2.21 1.10 6.17
C ILE A 110 2.12 2.01 7.39
N ASP A 111 1.86 1.46 8.57
CA ASP A 111 1.84 2.19 9.82
C ASP A 111 3.23 2.53 10.35
N SER A 112 4.30 1.98 9.81
CA SER A 112 5.66 2.46 10.11
C SER A 112 6.01 3.73 9.33
N LEU A 113 5.32 3.99 8.20
CA LEU A 113 5.66 5.10 7.32
C LEU A 113 5.36 6.46 7.96
N PRO A 114 6.11 7.51 7.58
CA PRO A 114 5.81 8.88 8.00
C PRO A 114 4.36 9.25 7.65
N TRP A 115 3.71 10.01 8.53
CA TRP A 115 2.29 10.39 8.39
C TRP A 115 1.92 10.96 7.00
N LEU A 116 2.86 11.68 6.36
CA LEU A 116 2.67 12.22 5.02
C LEU A 116 2.57 11.13 3.94
N ALA A 117 3.40 10.09 4.04
CA ALA A 117 3.35 8.94 3.14
C ALA A 117 2.08 8.11 3.38
N ARG A 118 1.64 7.96 4.64
CA ARG A 118 0.37 7.30 4.96
C ARG A 118 -0.84 8.00 4.35
N GLY A 119 -0.86 9.34 4.37
CA GLY A 119 -1.94 10.12 3.75
C GLY A 119 -2.06 9.87 2.25
N VAL A 120 -0.92 9.79 1.56
CA VAL A 120 -0.87 9.51 0.11
C VAL A 120 -1.24 8.06 -0.18
N LEU A 121 -0.72 7.09 0.59
CA LEU A 121 -1.03 5.67 0.40
C LEU A 121 -2.50 5.35 0.68
N LYS A 122 -3.13 6.02 1.64
CA LYS A 122 -4.57 5.85 1.89
C LYS A 122 -5.44 6.20 0.66
N ILE A 123 -4.96 7.11 -0.19
CA ILE A 123 -5.64 7.51 -1.43
C ILE A 123 -5.26 6.58 -2.59
N ILE A 124 -3.99 6.19 -2.69
CA ILE A 124 -3.45 5.46 -3.84
C ILE A 124 -3.65 3.93 -3.71
N GLY A 125 -3.68 3.40 -2.50
CA GLY A 125 -3.89 1.99 -2.24
C GLY A 125 -3.71 1.66 -0.77
N SER A 126 -4.82 1.62 -0.03
CA SER A 126 -4.87 1.01 1.31
C SER A 126 -4.44 -0.47 1.25
N VAL A 127 -4.14 -1.06 2.41
CA VAL A 127 -3.85 -2.51 2.53
C VAL A 127 -4.89 -3.32 1.76
N ASP A 128 -6.18 -3.03 1.92
CA ASP A 128 -7.26 -3.73 1.22
C ASP A 128 -7.16 -3.65 -0.31
N LYS A 129 -6.73 -2.51 -0.84
CA LYS A 129 -6.55 -2.32 -2.29
C LYS A 129 -5.34 -3.08 -2.81
N ILE A 130 -4.30 -3.19 -1.99
CA ILE A 130 -3.10 -3.97 -2.31
C ILE A 130 -3.46 -5.46 -2.27
N MET A 131 -4.08 -5.94 -1.19
CA MET A 131 -4.56 -7.33 -1.07
C MET A 131 -5.48 -7.69 -2.24
N SER A 132 -6.55 -6.94 -2.49
CA SER A 132 -7.47 -7.24 -3.60
C SER A 132 -6.86 -7.22 -5.02
N LYS A 133 -5.63 -6.76 -5.20
CA LYS A 133 -4.95 -6.73 -6.51
C LYS A 133 -3.74 -7.65 -6.61
N CYS A 134 -3.15 -8.01 -5.46
CA CYS A 134 -1.92 -8.75 -5.36
C CYS A 134 -2.11 -10.13 -4.77
N ASP A 135 -3.10 -10.33 -3.90
CA ASP A 135 -3.52 -11.63 -3.40
C ASP A 135 -4.43 -12.29 -4.46
N ALA A 136 -3.91 -13.35 -5.10
CA ALA A 136 -4.58 -14.01 -6.21
C ALA A 136 -5.49 -15.14 -5.75
N ASP A 137 -5.11 -15.82 -4.66
CA ASP A 137 -5.82 -16.95 -4.09
C ASP A 137 -6.83 -16.55 -3.00
N GLY A 138 -6.73 -15.33 -2.48
CA GLY A 138 -7.65 -14.74 -1.51
C GLY A 138 -7.41 -15.22 -0.09
N ASP A 139 -6.18 -15.64 0.26
CA ASP A 139 -5.84 -16.16 1.58
C ASP A 139 -5.49 -15.09 2.63
N ASP A 140 -5.70 -13.80 2.31
CA ASP A 140 -5.34 -12.65 3.14
C ASP A 140 -3.82 -12.53 3.39
N ALA A 141 -3.01 -13.22 2.60
CA ALA A 141 -1.58 -13.07 2.50
C ALA A 141 -1.17 -12.94 1.03
N ILE A 142 0.00 -12.37 0.76
CA ILE A 142 0.55 -12.33 -0.60
C ILE A 142 1.75 -13.25 -0.67
N SER A 143 1.57 -14.44 -1.24
CA SER A 143 2.65 -15.38 -1.46
C SER A 143 3.65 -14.82 -2.47
N ILE A 144 4.91 -14.76 -2.05
CA ILE A 144 6.00 -14.12 -2.81
C ILE A 144 6.22 -14.79 -4.18
N ASP A 145 6.05 -16.11 -4.26
CA ASP A 145 6.24 -16.87 -5.50
C ASP A 145 4.95 -17.06 -6.29
N HIS A 146 3.81 -17.31 -5.63
CA HIS A 146 2.56 -17.67 -6.34
C HIS A 146 1.76 -16.44 -6.75
N ASP A 147 1.32 -15.64 -5.78
CA ASP A 147 0.41 -14.52 -6.01
C ASP A 147 1.07 -13.42 -6.81
N MET A 148 2.35 -13.15 -6.52
CA MET A 148 3.11 -12.19 -7.31
C MET A 148 3.22 -12.64 -8.76
N ASP A 149 3.52 -13.91 -9.07
CA ASP A 149 3.58 -14.38 -10.47
C ASP A 149 2.22 -14.40 -11.18
N ALA A 150 1.16 -14.76 -10.46
CA ALA A 150 -0.21 -14.74 -10.98
C ALA A 150 -0.69 -13.31 -11.30
N THR A 151 -0.31 -12.32 -10.49
CA THR A 151 -0.83 -10.94 -10.58
C THR A 151 0.11 -9.99 -11.31
N LYS A 152 0.97 -10.48 -12.21
CA LYS A 152 1.98 -9.66 -12.90
C LYS A 152 1.47 -8.45 -13.67
N GLU A 153 0.25 -8.54 -14.19
CA GLU A 153 -0.37 -7.47 -14.97
C GLU A 153 -1.21 -6.52 -14.09
N THR A 154 -1.46 -6.86 -12.81
CA THR A 154 -2.34 -6.08 -11.92
C THR A 154 -1.57 -5.51 -10.72
N CYS A 155 -0.81 -6.36 -10.03
CA CYS A 155 0.04 -6.03 -8.90
C CYS A 155 1.38 -5.47 -9.38
N LEU A 156 1.65 -4.20 -9.03
CA LEU A 156 2.90 -3.51 -9.40
C LEU A 156 3.21 -3.57 -10.91
N ALA A 157 2.17 -3.59 -11.74
CA ALA A 157 2.27 -3.76 -13.18
C ALA A 157 3.08 -2.65 -13.86
N THR A 158 2.88 -1.40 -13.43
CA THR A 158 3.51 -0.23 -14.03
C THR A 158 4.81 0.14 -13.32
N CYS A 159 5.75 0.73 -14.08
CA CYS A 159 7.01 1.20 -13.53
C CYS A 159 6.82 2.19 -12.37
N PHE A 160 5.87 3.12 -12.53
CA PHE A 160 5.52 4.10 -11.51
C PHE A 160 5.15 3.44 -10.17
N LYS A 161 4.34 2.38 -10.21
CA LYS A 161 3.96 1.62 -9.00
C LYS A 161 5.18 0.96 -8.37
N ARG A 162 6.02 0.27 -9.15
CA ARG A 162 7.26 -0.37 -8.66
C ARG A 162 8.22 0.62 -8.00
N LYS A 163 8.46 1.76 -8.66
CA LYS A 163 9.36 2.82 -8.17
C LYS A 163 8.82 3.51 -6.91
N SER A 164 7.51 3.79 -6.88
CA SER A 164 6.87 4.39 -5.71
C SER A 164 6.89 3.45 -4.52
N PHE A 165 6.60 2.16 -4.75
CA PHE A 165 6.66 1.13 -3.72
C PHE A 165 8.08 0.96 -3.17
N LYS A 166 9.10 0.87 -4.03
CA LYS A 166 10.51 0.84 -3.61
C LYS A 166 10.88 2.02 -2.73
N ARG A 167 10.57 3.24 -3.17
CA ARG A 167 10.94 4.46 -2.44
C ARG A 167 10.22 4.61 -1.11
N ALA A 168 9.00 4.06 -0.99
CA ALA A 168 8.23 4.12 0.24
C ALA A 168 8.79 3.18 1.30
N PHE A 169 9.02 1.92 0.95
CA PHE A 169 9.29 0.87 1.93
C PHE A 169 10.77 0.47 2.05
N PHE A 170 11.54 0.56 0.96
CA PHE A 170 12.91 0.06 0.91
C PHE A 170 13.78 0.92 -0.03
N PRO A 171 14.05 2.18 0.35
CA PRO A 171 14.85 3.09 -0.46
C PRO A 171 16.28 2.58 -0.68
N ASP A 172 16.81 1.81 0.27
CA ASP A 172 18.18 1.32 0.27
C ASP A 172 18.34 -0.10 -0.31
N CYS A 173 17.27 -0.71 -0.85
CA CYS A 173 17.39 -2.03 -1.46
C CYS A 173 18.07 -1.93 -2.82
N GLU A 174 19.39 -2.10 -2.82
CA GLU A 174 20.24 -2.34 -4.00
C GLU A 174 20.77 -3.79 -3.89
N LEU A 175 20.54 -4.61 -4.91
CA LEU A 175 21.03 -5.99 -5.00
C LEU A 175 21.98 -6.10 -6.18
#